data_AF-A0A2G1VLZ3-F1
#
_entry.id   AF-A0A2G1VLZ3-F1
#
_cell.length_a   1.000
_cell.length_b   1.000
_cell.length_c   1.000
_cell.angle_alpha   90.00
_cell.angle_beta   90.00
_cell.angle_gamma   90.00
#
_symmetry.space_group_name_H-M   'P 1'
#
loop_
_entity.id
_entity.type
_entity.pdbx_description
1 polymer ?
#
loop_
_entity_poly.entity_id
_entity_poly.type
_entity_poly.pdbx_seq_one_letter_code
_entity_poly.pdbx_strand_id
1 'polypeptide(L)'
;MKTNKINKQKLKCLSKIANSPCGLKKEQNARHTFSTATIPFDDHTDYLSKVTALLEVCVLALDGQGSFHSKTLNHQDLDTCVKTVLEMAIEMMPHDDMFKYQQILAILEEDTEGSHFPDKLKKLLKSNADEKEENA
;
A
#
# COMPACT_ATOMS: atom_id res chain seq x y z
N MET A 1 -5.92 8.65 50.26
CA MET A 1 -4.59 8.83 49.63
C MET A 1 -4.06 7.61 48.87
N LYS A 2 -4.19 6.37 49.37
CA LYS A 2 -3.62 5.16 48.70
C LYS A 2 -4.18 4.87 47.29
N THR A 3 -5.47 5.11 47.06
CA THR A 3 -6.15 4.89 45.75
C THR A 3 -5.63 5.80 44.64
N ASN A 4 -5.30 7.06 44.95
CA ASN A 4 -4.71 7.99 43.98
C ASN A 4 -3.30 7.59 43.54
N LYS A 5 -2.50 7.02 44.46
CA LYS A 5 -1.16 6.52 44.12
C LYS A 5 -1.25 5.33 43.17
N ILE A 6 -2.17 4.40 43.42
CA ILE A 6 -2.43 3.23 42.56
C ILE A 6 -2.93 3.68 41.17
N ASN A 7 -3.91 4.59 41.11
CA ASN A 7 -4.44 5.08 39.83
C ASN A 7 -3.38 5.83 39.00
N LYS A 8 -2.51 6.63 39.64
CA LYS A 8 -1.37 7.27 38.98
C LYS A 8 -0.38 6.25 38.43
N GLN A 9 -0.18 5.14 39.14
CA GLN A 9 0.70 4.05 38.70
C GLN A 9 0.09 3.27 37.52
N LYS A 10 -1.22 2.99 37.56
CA LYS A 10 -1.96 2.40 36.43
C LYS A 10 -1.86 3.27 35.18
N LEU A 11 -2.10 4.58 35.29
CA LEU A 11 -1.95 5.52 34.17
C LEU A 11 -0.53 5.52 33.61
N LYS A 12 0.49 5.46 34.47
CA LYS A 12 1.89 5.37 34.04
C LYS A 12 2.20 4.07 33.28
N CYS A 13 1.62 2.94 33.71
CA CYS A 13 1.76 1.67 33.00
C CYS A 13 1.04 1.69 31.66
N LEU A 14 -0.21 2.18 31.62
CA LEU A 14 -0.98 2.31 30.37
C LEU A 14 -0.26 3.23 29.37
N SER A 15 0.27 4.36 29.84
CA SER A 15 1.06 5.27 29.01
C SER A 15 2.32 4.59 28.47
N LYS A 16 3.02 3.78 29.27
CA LYS A 16 4.18 3.01 28.78
C LYS A 16 3.81 2.01 27.70
N ILE A 17 2.70 1.28 27.89
CA ILE A 17 2.22 0.30 26.92
C ILE A 17 1.83 0.99 25.61
N ALA A 18 1.06 2.09 25.68
CA ALA A 18 0.66 2.86 24.52
C ALA A 18 1.86 3.46 23.75
N ASN A 19 2.93 3.82 24.46
CA ASN A 19 4.10 4.47 23.89
C ASN A 19 5.29 3.52 23.62
N SER A 20 5.10 2.21 23.75
CA SER A 20 6.11 1.20 23.39
C SER A 20 5.53 0.26 22.35
N PRO A 21 5.41 0.69 21.09
CA PRO A 21 4.96 -0.18 20.01
C PRO A 21 5.98 -1.30 19.82
N CYS A 22 5.60 -2.52 20.20
CA CYS A 22 6.37 -3.72 19.92
C CYS A 22 6.41 -3.96 18.40
N GLY A 23 7.59 -4.23 17.86
CA GLY A 23 7.78 -4.59 16.45
C GLY A 23 8.10 -3.43 15.51
N LEU A 24 7.97 -2.17 15.93
CA LEU A 24 8.47 -1.03 15.16
C LEU A 24 9.99 -0.92 15.30
N LYS A 25 10.70 -0.97 14.17
CA LYS A 25 12.14 -0.76 14.10
C LYS A 25 12.42 0.67 13.68
N LYS A 26 13.42 1.30 14.28
CA LYS A 26 13.86 2.63 13.84
C LYS A 26 14.75 2.46 12.61
N GLU A 27 14.45 3.21 11.56
CA GLU A 27 15.22 3.21 10.33
C GLU A 27 15.61 4.64 10.00
N GLN A 28 16.89 4.86 9.72
CA GLN A 28 17.42 6.18 9.45
C GLN A 28 17.58 6.33 7.95
N ASN A 29 16.75 7.17 7.34
CA ASN A 29 16.83 7.46 5.91
C ASN A 29 17.23 8.93 5.71
N ALA A 30 18.45 9.14 5.22
CA ALA A 30 19.10 10.43 5.09
C ALA A 30 19.10 11.26 6.40
N ARG A 31 18.29 12.33 6.47
CA ARG A 31 18.19 13.25 7.63
C ARG A 31 17.03 12.90 8.57
N HIS A 32 16.20 11.93 8.23
CA HIS A 32 14.99 11.62 8.97
C HIS A 32 15.08 10.22 9.58
N THR A 33 14.53 10.09 10.78
CA THR A 33 14.36 8.79 11.44
C THR A 33 12.91 8.39 11.29
N PHE A 34 12.68 7.27 10.60
CA PHE A 34 11.39 6.63 10.45
C PHE A 34 11.27 5.48 11.46
N SER A 35 10.03 5.09 11.74
CA SER A 35 9.74 3.84 12.43
C SER A 35 9.04 2.93 11.44
N THR A 36 9.63 1.78 11.14
CA THR A 36 9.14 0.84 10.14
C THR A 36 8.59 -0.41 10.80
N ALA A 37 7.52 -0.95 10.22
CA ALA A 37 6.98 -2.26 10.56
C ALA A 37 7.25 -3.21 9.39
N THR A 38 7.57 -4.47 9.68
CA THR A 38 7.60 -5.52 8.65
C THR A 38 6.27 -6.26 8.70
N ILE A 39 5.56 -6.30 7.57
CA ILE A 39 4.32 -7.06 7.41
C ILE A 39 4.66 -8.34 6.64
N PRO A 40 4.70 -9.52 7.28
CA PRO A 40 4.90 -10.77 6.57
C PRO A 40 3.63 -11.17 5.81
N PHE A 41 3.83 -11.79 4.65
CA PHE A 41 2.79 -12.43 3.85
C PHE A 41 3.16 -13.89 3.65
N ASP A 42 2.17 -14.77 3.75
CA ASP A 42 2.40 -16.21 3.59
C ASP A 42 2.71 -16.56 2.12
N ASP A 43 1.95 -15.97 1.19
CA ASP A 43 2.16 -16.05 -0.25
C ASP A 43 1.57 -14.82 -0.98
N HIS A 44 1.62 -14.83 -2.31
CA HIS A 44 1.06 -13.75 -3.13
C HIS A 44 -0.47 -13.62 -2.98
N THR A 45 -1.18 -14.71 -2.71
CA THR A 45 -2.63 -14.72 -2.55
C THR A 45 -3.02 -14.03 -1.24
N ASP A 46 -2.32 -14.34 -0.14
CA ASP A 46 -2.49 -13.68 1.15
C ASP A 46 -2.23 -12.17 1.04
N TYR A 47 -1.16 -11.79 0.34
CA TYR A 47 -0.86 -10.39 0.02
C TYR A 47 -2.02 -9.71 -0.73
N LEU A 48 -2.49 -10.27 -1.85
CA LEU A 48 -3.58 -9.70 -2.64
C LEU A 48 -4.88 -9.64 -1.84
N SER A 49 -5.17 -10.66 -1.03
CA SER A 49 -6.37 -10.69 -0.19
C SER A 49 -6.36 -9.56 0.83
N LYS A 50 -5.21 -9.27 1.46
CA LYS A 50 -5.07 -8.18 2.43
C LYS A 50 -5.24 -6.80 1.79
N VAL A 51 -4.62 -6.57 0.63
CA VAL A 51 -4.78 -5.31 -0.12
C VAL A 51 -6.23 -5.14 -0.55
N THR A 52 -6.85 -6.18 -1.11
CA THR A 52 -8.25 -6.15 -1.55
C THR A 52 -9.21 -5.84 -0.41
N ALA A 53 -9.01 -6.45 0.76
CA ALA A 53 -9.84 -6.19 1.94
C ALA A 53 -9.77 -4.73 2.42
N LEU A 54 -8.59 -4.09 2.35
CA LEU A 54 -8.46 -2.65 2.67
C LEU A 54 -9.23 -1.78 1.67
N LEU A 55 -9.18 -2.13 0.39
CA LEU A 55 -9.92 -1.41 -0.66
C LEU A 55 -11.44 -1.59 -0.54
N GLU A 56 -11.91 -2.81 -0.26
CA GLU A 56 -13.32 -3.10 -0.03
C GLU A 56 -13.87 -2.32 1.17
N VAL A 57 -13.08 -2.22 2.25
CA VAL A 57 -13.38 -1.36 3.40
C VAL A 57 -13.59 0.09 2.98
N CYS A 58 -12.73 0.64 2.11
CA CYS A 58 -12.89 1.99 1.59
C CYS A 58 -14.17 2.14 0.74
N VAL A 59 -14.47 1.16 -0.11
CA VAL A 59 -15.70 1.16 -0.95
C VAL A 59 -16.94 1.17 -0.06
N LEU A 60 -17.02 0.26 0.92
CA LEU A 60 -18.16 0.19 1.86
C LEU A 60 -18.31 1.48 2.67
N ALA A 61 -17.19 2.10 3.06
CA ALA A 61 -17.19 3.38 3.76
C ALA A 61 -17.82 4.50 2.90
N LEU A 62 -17.41 4.59 1.63
CA LEU A 62 -17.87 5.62 0.69
C LEU A 62 -19.31 5.40 0.21
N ASP A 63 -19.73 4.14 0.06
CA ASP A 63 -21.11 3.77 -0.31
C ASP A 63 -22.12 3.98 0.83
N GLY A 64 -21.67 4.45 1.99
CA GLY A 64 -22.51 4.68 3.17
C GLY A 64 -22.97 3.39 3.85
N GLN A 65 -22.43 2.22 3.46
CA GLN A 65 -22.69 0.93 4.09
C GLN A 65 -21.79 0.74 5.33
N GLY A 66 -21.90 1.64 6.30
CA GLY A 66 -21.24 1.48 7.59
C GLY A 66 -20.86 2.80 8.27
N SER A 67 -20.89 2.83 9.60
CA SER A 67 -20.30 3.95 10.36
C SER A 67 -18.80 3.72 10.51
N PHE A 68 -17.97 4.41 9.71
CA PHE A 68 -16.51 4.26 9.72
C PHE A 68 -15.79 4.97 10.86
N HIS A 69 -16.51 5.28 11.94
CA HIS A 69 -15.97 5.97 13.10
C HIS A 69 -16.07 5.04 14.30
N SER A 70 -14.93 4.55 14.78
CA SER A 70 -14.88 4.05 16.15
C SER A 70 -15.14 5.23 17.10
N LYS A 71 -15.67 4.97 18.30
CA LYS A 71 -15.87 6.04 19.32
C LYS A 71 -14.60 6.84 19.61
N THR A 72 -13.43 6.28 19.33
CA THR A 72 -12.11 6.88 19.52
C THR A 72 -11.69 7.82 18.37
N LEU A 73 -12.26 7.65 17.17
CA LEU A 73 -11.93 8.41 15.95
C LEU A 73 -13.08 9.30 15.46
N ASN A 74 -14.10 9.53 16.29
CA ASN A 74 -15.26 10.36 15.98
C ASN A 74 -14.95 11.84 15.66
N HIS A 75 -13.70 12.27 15.84
CA HIS A 75 -13.21 13.61 15.55
C HIS A 75 -12.56 13.73 14.16
N GLN A 76 -12.30 12.61 13.49
CA GLN A 76 -11.82 12.58 12.10
C GLN A 76 -13.02 12.47 11.17
N ASP A 77 -12.96 13.12 10.01
CA ASP A 77 -13.97 12.94 8.96
C ASP A 77 -13.73 11.64 8.18
N LEU A 78 -14.81 11.16 7.56
CA LEU A 78 -14.83 9.91 6.80
C LEU A 78 -13.76 9.89 5.71
N ASP A 79 -13.64 11.00 4.96
CA ASP A 79 -12.71 11.14 3.84
C ASP A 79 -11.26 10.98 4.29
N THR A 80 -10.92 11.56 5.45
CA THR A 80 -9.59 11.43 6.07
C THR A 80 -9.32 9.98 6.44
N CYS A 81 -10.27 9.29 7.07
CA CYS A 81 -10.11 7.87 7.42
C CYS A 81 -9.94 6.99 6.17
N VAL A 82 -10.76 7.19 5.14
CA VAL A 82 -10.67 6.46 3.86
C VAL A 82 -9.32 6.72 3.19
N LYS A 83 -8.88 7.98 3.14
CA LYS A 83 -7.59 8.35 2.55
C LYS A 83 -6.43 7.66 3.25
N THR A 84 -6.42 7.62 4.58
CA THR A 84 -5.40 6.93 5.36
C THR A 84 -5.35 5.42 5.07
N VAL A 85 -6.49 4.77 4.86
CA VAL A 85 -6.54 3.35 4.48
C VAL A 85 -6.03 3.14 3.05
N LEU A 86 -6.38 4.03 2.11
CA LEU A 86 -5.85 3.99 0.75
C LEU A 86 -4.33 4.16 0.70
N GLU A 87 -3.78 5.09 1.48
CA GLU A 87 -2.33 5.29 1.61
C GLU A 87 -1.65 4.00 2.10
N MET A 88 -2.20 3.32 3.12
CA MET A 88 -1.69 2.02 3.58
C MET A 88 -1.77 0.93 2.50
N ALA A 89 -2.87 0.85 1.76
CA ALA A 89 -3.01 -0.11 0.66
C ALA A 89 -1.96 0.16 -0.43
N ILE A 90 -1.68 1.43 -0.75
CA ILE A 90 -0.64 1.82 -1.71
C ILE A 90 0.76 1.45 -1.21
N GLU A 91 1.08 1.72 0.05
CA GLU A 91 2.37 1.36 0.64
C GLU A 91 2.61 -0.16 0.69
N MET A 92 1.53 -0.95 0.79
CA MET A 92 1.63 -2.41 0.70
C MET A 92 1.87 -2.90 -0.72
N MET A 93 1.51 -2.12 -1.75
CA MET A 93 1.74 -2.52 -3.14
C MET A 93 3.23 -2.44 -3.48
N PRO A 94 3.84 -3.54 -3.98
CA PRO A 94 5.21 -3.49 -4.47
C PRO A 94 5.28 -2.49 -5.63
N HIS A 95 6.09 -1.43 -5.49
CA HIS A 95 6.27 -0.40 -6.52
C HIS A 95 6.58 -0.99 -7.90
N ASP A 96 7.29 -2.12 -7.94
CA ASP A 96 7.66 -2.81 -9.17
C ASP A 96 6.52 -3.64 -9.79
N ASP A 97 5.52 -4.05 -9.01
CA ASP A 97 4.46 -4.95 -9.52
C ASP A 97 3.40 -4.21 -10.32
N MET A 98 3.08 -2.96 -9.96
CA MET A 98 2.29 -2.05 -10.78
C MET A 98 2.94 -1.85 -12.17
N PHE A 99 4.25 -1.61 -12.19
CA PHE A 99 5.00 -1.45 -13.43
C PHE A 99 4.99 -2.75 -14.25
N LYS A 100 5.22 -3.92 -13.63
CA LYS A 100 5.14 -5.22 -14.32
C LYS A 100 3.75 -5.49 -14.89
N TYR A 101 2.69 -5.18 -14.15
CA TYR A 101 1.32 -5.37 -14.62
C TYR A 101 1.00 -4.48 -15.83
N GLN A 102 1.44 -3.21 -15.80
CA GLN A 102 1.36 -2.31 -16.94
C GLN A 102 2.15 -2.81 -18.15
N GLN A 103 3.33 -3.42 -17.96
CA GLN A 103 4.07 -4.05 -19.07
C GLN A 103 3.31 -5.24 -19.65
N ILE A 104 2.71 -6.09 -18.81
CA ILE A 104 1.94 -7.25 -19.25
C ILE A 104 0.73 -6.79 -20.07
N LEU A 105 -0.03 -5.80 -19.60
CA LEU A 105 -1.15 -5.22 -20.34
C LEU A 105 -0.69 -4.64 -21.68
N ALA A 106 0.38 -3.83 -21.69
CA ALA A 106 0.91 -3.27 -22.93
C ALA A 106 1.30 -4.35 -23.95
N ILE A 107 1.87 -5.47 -23.51
CA ILE A 107 2.16 -6.63 -24.39
C ILE A 107 0.87 -7.24 -24.93
N LEU A 108 -0.12 -7.50 -24.07
CA LEU A 108 -1.38 -8.16 -24.45
C LEU A 108 -2.26 -7.31 -25.36
N GLU A 109 -2.22 -5.99 -25.19
CA GLU A 109 -2.99 -5.03 -25.99
C GLU A 109 -2.21 -4.55 -27.24
N GLU A 110 -0.99 -5.06 -27.45
CA GLU A 110 -0.08 -4.64 -28.53
C GLU A 110 0.15 -3.11 -28.55
N ASP A 111 0.17 -2.46 -27.38
CA ASP A 111 0.43 -1.03 -27.25
C ASP A 111 1.92 -0.70 -27.46
N THR A 112 2.39 -0.82 -28.70
CA THR A 112 3.80 -0.63 -29.06
C THR A 112 4.31 0.79 -28.83
N GLU A 113 3.41 1.77 -28.71
CA GLU A 113 3.73 3.18 -28.49
C GLU A 113 3.76 3.55 -27.00
N GLY A 114 3.09 2.79 -26.14
CA GLY A 114 3.04 2.98 -24.69
C GLY A 114 4.42 2.97 -24.01
N SER A 115 4.55 3.75 -22.94
CA SER A 115 5.78 3.83 -22.12
C SER A 115 6.10 2.54 -21.37
N HIS A 116 5.15 1.61 -21.29
CA HIS A 116 5.28 0.34 -20.58
C HIS A 116 5.56 -0.85 -21.51
N PHE A 117 5.56 -0.66 -22.84
CA PHE A 117 5.85 -1.76 -23.75
C PHE A 117 7.36 -2.04 -23.82
N PRO A 118 7.83 -3.30 -23.70
CA PRO A 118 9.25 -3.57 -23.56
C PRO A 118 10.08 -3.16 -24.78
N ASP A 119 11.13 -2.36 -24.56
CA ASP A 119 12.02 -1.84 -25.61
C ASP A 119 12.64 -2.94 -26.49
N LYS A 120 12.95 -4.10 -25.89
CA LYS A 120 13.48 -5.25 -26.65
C LYS A 120 12.47 -5.75 -27.68
N LEU A 121 11.18 -5.81 -27.32
CA LEU A 121 10.11 -6.20 -28.23
C LEU A 121 9.87 -5.10 -29.27
N LYS A 122 9.90 -3.81 -28.90
CA LYS A 122 9.80 -2.70 -29.89
C LYS A 122 10.88 -2.80 -30.96
N LYS A 123 12.11 -3.07 -30.55
CA LYS A 123 13.25 -3.21 -31.47
C LYS A 123 13.07 -4.40 -32.41
N LEU A 124 12.66 -5.56 -31.90
CA LEU A 124 12.40 -6.75 -32.71
C LEU A 124 11.28 -6.54 -33.73
N LEU A 125 10.20 -5.85 -33.34
CA LEU A 125 9.09 -5.54 -34.24
C LEU A 125 9.52 -4.59 -35.37
N LYS A 126 10.33 -3.58 -35.05
CA LYS A 126 10.89 -2.67 -36.07
C LYS A 126 11.81 -3.41 -37.03
N SER A 127 12.75 -4.22 -36.53
CA SER A 127 13.64 -5.03 -37.37
C SER A 127 12.87 -5.97 -38.31
N ASN A 128 11.80 -6.62 -37.82
CA ASN A 128 10.95 -7.48 -38.65
C ASN A 128 10.11 -6.72 -39.69
N ALA A 129 9.78 -5.45 -39.43
CA ALA A 129 9.05 -4.60 -40.39
C ALA A 129 9.99 -4.13 -41.51
N ASP A 130 11.20 -3.68 -41.14
CA ASP A 130 12.23 -3.23 -42.08
C ASP A 130 12.68 -4.38 -43.00
N GLU A 131 12.87 -5.59 -42.47
CA GLU A 131 13.21 -6.78 -43.27
C GLU A 131 12.08 -7.21 -44.24
N LYS A 132 10.81 -6.90 -43.93
CA LYS A 132 9.68 -7.20 -44.82
C LYS A 132 9.58 -6.20 -45.96
N GLU A 133 9.93 -4.93 -45.74
CA GLU A 133 10.00 -3.92 -46.81
C GLU A 133 11.19 -4.12 -47.74
N GLU A 134 12.32 -4.63 -47.24
CA GLU A 134 13.51 -4.89 -48.07
C GLU A 134 13.38 -6.14 -48.95
N ASN A 135 12.49 -7.07 -48.59
CA ASN A 135 12.23 -8.32 -49.31
C ASN A 135 10.92 -8.32 -50.13
N ALA A 136 10.20 -7.19 -50.21
CA ALA A 136 8.97 -7.00 -50.99
C ALA A 136 9.24 -6.25 -52.29
#